data_AF-A0A8H6CBS2-F1
#
_entry.id   AF-A0A8H6CBS2-F1
#
_cell.length_a   1.000
_cell.length_b   1.000
_cell.length_c   1.000
_cell.angle_alpha   90.00
_cell.angle_beta   90.00
_cell.angle_gamma   90.00
#
_symmetry.space_group_name_H-M   'P 1'
#
loop_
_entity.id
_entity.type
_entity.pdbx_description
1 polymer ?
#
loop_
_entity_poly.entity_id
_entity_poly.type
_entity_poly.pdbx_seq_one_letter_code
_entity_poly.pdbx_strand_id
1 'polypeptide(L)'
;MPKAARRTSGPSATSNRTNPYPKTSPKNKNKSATDKENVDPNPSPSATTAASDKGDYRAIELEEIDGEIPCYDNATTVRRKLNKLIADKGTIPGSSKKWNQSTMAAEMQELEKGGHPVEYNRNASGPTARSLGGFLKKSGQMGGGDSPCYYWGNAMLEKLRIYNGEKKSKPRLEAEKQ
;
A
#
# COMPACT_ATOMS: atom_id res chain seq x y z
N MET A 1 -40.18 10.71 36.38
CA MET A 1 -40.20 10.15 35.00
C MET A 1 -39.13 10.85 34.16
N PRO A 2 -38.08 10.15 33.66
CA PRO A 2 -37.06 10.79 32.84
C PRO A 2 -37.52 10.95 31.37
N LYS A 3 -37.31 12.13 30.79
CA LYS A 3 -37.59 12.43 29.37
C LYS A 3 -36.44 11.93 28.48
N ALA A 4 -36.78 11.17 27.45
CA ALA A 4 -35.85 10.58 26.48
C ALA A 4 -35.26 11.62 25.53
N ALA A 5 -33.95 11.52 25.28
CA ALA A 5 -33.22 12.29 24.29
C ALA A 5 -33.47 11.76 22.87
N ARG A 6 -33.85 12.64 21.94
CA ARG A 6 -33.88 12.35 20.49
C ARG A 6 -32.62 12.89 19.84
N ARG A 7 -31.75 12.00 19.34
CA ARG A 7 -30.62 12.36 18.46
C ARG A 7 -31.10 12.25 17.00
N THR A 8 -31.20 13.37 16.31
CA THR A 8 -31.45 13.44 14.87
C THR A 8 -30.14 13.24 14.11
N SER A 9 -30.02 12.15 13.37
CA SER A 9 -28.95 11.92 12.39
C SER A 9 -29.32 12.57 11.06
N GLY A 10 -28.60 13.62 10.68
CA GLY A 10 -28.68 14.19 9.32
C GLY A 10 -27.85 13.36 8.32
N PRO A 11 -28.22 13.37 7.02
CA PRO A 11 -27.52 12.62 5.98
C PRO A 11 -26.16 13.25 5.64
N SER A 12 -25.15 12.39 5.47
CA SER A 12 -23.79 12.75 5.05
C SER A 12 -23.78 13.12 3.57
N ALA A 13 -23.26 14.30 3.25
CA ALA A 13 -23.05 14.78 1.90
C ALA A 13 -22.02 13.92 1.16
N THR A 14 -22.43 13.27 0.08
CA THR A 14 -21.53 12.58 -0.86
C THR A 14 -20.77 13.61 -1.70
N SER A 15 -19.45 13.68 -1.52
CA SER A 15 -18.58 14.49 -2.37
C SER A 15 -18.48 13.87 -3.76
N ASN A 16 -19.04 14.54 -4.76
CA ASN A 16 -18.77 14.26 -6.16
C ASN A 16 -17.39 14.81 -6.51
N ARG A 17 -16.37 13.94 -6.59
CA ARG A 17 -15.10 14.26 -7.26
C ARG A 17 -14.90 13.29 -8.42
N THR A 18 -14.66 13.85 -9.59
CA THR A 18 -14.32 13.16 -10.83
C THR A 18 -12.92 12.56 -10.71
N ASN A 19 -12.83 11.23 -10.68
CA ASN A 19 -11.57 10.49 -10.73
C ASN A 19 -10.91 10.64 -12.12
N PRO A 20 -9.59 10.87 -12.21
CA PRO A 20 -8.85 10.88 -13.48
C PRO A 20 -8.49 9.48 -14.02
N TYR A 21 -8.85 8.40 -13.31
CA TYR A 21 -8.47 7.03 -13.68
C TYR A 21 -9.67 6.19 -14.17
N PRO A 22 -9.48 5.30 -15.16
CA PRO A 22 -10.56 4.52 -15.76
C PRO A 22 -11.21 3.57 -14.74
N LYS A 23 -12.54 3.65 -14.62
CA LYS A 23 -13.36 2.75 -13.80
C LYS A 23 -13.47 1.39 -14.50
N THR A 24 -12.63 0.42 -14.16
CA THR A 24 -12.88 -0.97 -14.53
C THR A 24 -13.75 -1.63 -13.47
N SER A 25 -15.04 -1.81 -13.77
CA SER A 25 -15.95 -2.64 -12.97
C SER A 25 -15.52 -4.11 -13.03
N PRO A 26 -15.46 -4.87 -11.91
CA PRO A 26 -15.09 -6.27 -11.98
C PRO A 26 -16.26 -7.12 -12.47
N LYS A 27 -16.10 -7.73 -13.65
CA LYS A 27 -16.98 -8.79 -14.17
C LYS A 27 -16.47 -10.13 -13.63
N ASN A 28 -17.26 -10.72 -12.75
CA ASN A 28 -17.05 -12.03 -12.14
C ASN A 28 -17.10 -13.14 -13.22
N LYS A 29 -16.14 -14.09 -13.22
CA LYS A 29 -16.30 -15.46 -13.75
C LYS A 29 -15.14 -16.38 -13.32
N ASN A 30 -15.51 -17.49 -12.68
CA ASN A 30 -14.69 -18.65 -12.33
C ASN A 30 -14.02 -19.30 -13.54
N LYS A 31 -12.78 -19.80 -13.40
CA LYS A 31 -12.41 -21.24 -13.53
C LYS A 31 -10.90 -21.48 -13.44
N SER A 32 -10.57 -22.62 -12.83
CA SER A 32 -9.29 -23.31 -12.75
C SER A 32 -8.65 -23.67 -14.09
N ALA A 33 -7.31 -23.66 -14.17
CA ALA A 33 -6.49 -24.76 -14.73
C ALA A 33 -4.99 -24.45 -14.60
N THR A 34 -4.25 -25.48 -14.22
CA THR A 34 -2.79 -25.67 -14.26
C THR A 34 -2.30 -25.68 -15.70
N ASP A 35 -1.12 -25.12 -16.01
CA ASP A 35 -0.10 -25.81 -16.82
C ASP A 35 1.25 -25.07 -16.88
N LYS A 36 2.30 -25.85 -17.13
CA LYS A 36 3.75 -25.57 -17.10
C LYS A 36 4.27 -24.96 -18.42
N GLU A 37 5.52 -24.47 -18.33
CA GLU A 37 6.53 -24.30 -19.42
C GLU A 37 6.24 -23.20 -20.48
N ASN A 38 7.21 -22.50 -21.08
CA ASN A 38 8.65 -22.31 -20.92
C ASN A 38 9.01 -20.99 -21.67
N VAL A 39 9.99 -20.24 -21.14
CA VAL A 39 11.16 -19.64 -21.84
C VAL A 39 10.96 -18.87 -23.17
N ASP A 40 11.24 -17.56 -23.20
CA ASP A 40 12.54 -16.99 -23.67
C ASP A 40 12.59 -15.44 -23.52
N PRO A 41 13.81 -14.84 -23.53
CA PRO A 41 14.11 -13.52 -23.00
C PRO A 41 14.10 -12.44 -24.09
N ASN A 42 13.74 -11.21 -23.73
CA ASN A 42 14.25 -10.06 -24.46
C ASN A 42 14.45 -8.85 -23.53
N PRO A 43 15.63 -8.20 -23.53
CA PRO A 43 16.00 -7.18 -22.55
C PRO A 43 15.73 -5.77 -23.09
N SER A 44 15.11 -4.91 -22.28
CA SER A 44 15.19 -3.46 -22.46
C SER A 44 14.58 -2.72 -21.25
N PRO A 45 14.97 -1.47 -20.96
CA PRO A 45 16.22 -1.15 -20.28
C PRO A 45 15.98 -0.39 -18.96
N SER A 46 17.04 -0.32 -18.14
CA SER A 46 17.19 0.57 -16.97
C SER A 46 16.49 0.16 -15.68
N ALA A 47 17.01 -0.89 -15.04
CA ALA A 47 17.09 -0.95 -13.58
C ALA A 47 18.56 -1.24 -13.20
N THR A 48 19.43 -0.26 -13.46
CA THR A 48 20.69 -0.11 -12.74
C THR A 48 20.29 0.57 -11.43
N THR A 49 20.31 -0.07 -10.26
CA THR A 49 21.51 -0.60 -9.61
C THR A 49 21.24 -1.89 -8.82
N ALA A 50 22.05 -2.90 -9.15
CA ALA A 50 22.60 -3.94 -8.29
C ALA A 50 21.89 -4.29 -6.97
N ALA A 51 21.35 -5.51 -6.94
CA ALA A 51 21.37 -6.33 -5.74
C ALA A 51 22.82 -6.65 -5.35
N SER A 52 23.47 -5.80 -4.57
CA SER A 52 24.74 -6.11 -3.90
C SER A 52 24.91 -5.21 -2.67
N ASP A 53 25.14 -5.84 -1.53
CA ASP A 53 25.09 -5.30 -0.17
C ASP A 53 23.68 -4.93 0.30
N LYS A 54 22.98 -5.88 0.96
CA LYS A 54 21.64 -5.64 1.52
C LYS A 54 21.73 -4.74 2.75
N GLY A 55 22.02 -3.47 2.54
CA GLY A 55 21.89 -2.40 3.53
C GLY A 55 20.45 -2.22 4.00
N ASP A 56 20.16 -1.10 4.63
CA ASP A 56 18.81 -0.81 5.11
C ASP A 56 17.81 -0.73 3.94
N TYR A 57 16.75 -1.55 3.98
CA TYR A 57 15.72 -1.59 2.92
C TYR A 57 15.02 -0.23 2.74
N ARG A 58 15.05 0.62 3.77
CA ARG A 58 14.49 1.97 3.72
C ARG A 58 15.23 2.89 2.75
N ALA A 59 16.52 2.64 2.51
CA ALA A 59 17.34 3.42 1.59
C ALA A 59 17.06 3.11 0.12
N ILE A 60 16.25 2.09 -0.18
CA ILE A 60 15.84 1.78 -1.55
C ILE A 60 15.02 2.95 -2.10
N GLU A 61 15.53 3.58 -3.14
CA GLU A 61 14.82 4.62 -3.89
C GLU A 61 13.70 3.96 -4.71
N LEU A 62 12.51 4.59 -4.68
CA LEU A 62 11.36 4.15 -5.46
C LEU A 62 11.20 5.10 -6.63
N GLU A 63 10.89 4.55 -7.81
CA GLU A 63 10.51 5.35 -8.97
C GLU A 63 9.19 6.06 -8.67
N GLU A 64 9.24 7.40 -8.65
CA GLU A 64 8.08 8.28 -8.52
C GLU A 64 7.64 8.71 -9.93
N ILE A 65 6.34 8.59 -10.22
CA ILE A 65 5.74 9.11 -11.45
C ILE A 65 4.91 10.32 -11.02
N ASP A 66 5.18 11.49 -11.62
CA ASP A 66 4.55 12.77 -11.26
C ASP A 66 4.72 13.17 -9.78
N GLY A 67 5.80 12.73 -9.15
CA GLY A 67 6.03 12.93 -7.72
C GLY A 67 5.11 12.10 -6.84
N GLU A 68 4.50 11.02 -7.33
CA GLU A 68 3.81 10.06 -6.48
C GLU A 68 4.42 8.67 -6.67
N ILE A 69 4.57 7.91 -5.58
CA ILE A 69 4.91 6.49 -5.69
C ILE A 69 3.69 5.77 -6.28
N PRO A 70 3.77 5.21 -7.50
CA PRO A 70 2.62 4.60 -8.14
C PRO A 70 2.10 3.43 -7.31
N CYS A 71 0.82 3.51 -6.95
CA CYS A 71 0.14 2.48 -6.19
C CYS A 71 -0.75 1.64 -7.11
N TYR A 72 -0.25 0.48 -7.54
CA TYR A 72 -0.97 -0.45 -8.41
C TYR A 72 -1.92 -1.38 -7.64
N ASP A 73 -1.78 -1.45 -6.31
CA ASP A 73 -2.60 -2.27 -5.44
C ASP A 73 -3.72 -1.44 -4.81
N ASN A 74 -4.94 -1.96 -4.77
CA ASN A 74 -6.03 -1.30 -4.04
C ASN A 74 -5.82 -1.35 -2.51
N ALA A 75 -6.52 -0.49 -1.77
CA ALA A 75 -6.43 -0.41 -0.31
C ALA A 75 -6.72 -1.76 0.39
N THR A 76 -7.60 -2.58 -0.16
CA THR A 76 -7.85 -3.94 0.36
C THR A 76 -6.62 -4.84 0.24
N THR A 77 -5.93 -4.84 -0.90
CA THR A 77 -4.72 -5.62 -1.13
C THR A 77 -3.60 -5.17 -0.20
N VAL A 78 -3.39 -3.86 -0.07
CA VAL A 78 -2.40 -3.29 0.87
C VAL A 78 -2.69 -3.76 2.30
N ARG A 79 -3.93 -3.61 2.79
CA ARG A 79 -4.31 -4.10 4.14
C ARG A 79 -4.06 -5.59 4.32
N ARG A 80 -4.39 -6.42 3.32
CA ARG A 80 -4.16 -7.87 3.40
C ARG A 80 -2.67 -8.20 3.52
N LYS A 81 -1.82 -7.53 2.74
CA LYS A 81 -0.36 -7.69 2.81
C LYS A 81 0.19 -7.26 4.17
N LEU A 82 -0.23 -6.11 4.69
CA LEU A 82 0.18 -5.64 6.02
C LEU A 82 -0.29 -6.58 7.14
N ASN A 83 -1.55 -7.01 7.11
CA ASN A 83 -2.07 -7.99 8.08
C ASN A 83 -1.32 -9.32 8.01
N LYS A 84 -0.94 -9.78 6.81
CA LYS A 84 -0.13 -10.98 6.63
C LYS A 84 1.24 -10.84 7.30
N LEU A 85 1.96 -9.73 7.07
CA LEU A 85 3.25 -9.48 7.73
C LEU A 85 3.15 -9.48 9.27
N ILE A 86 2.09 -8.87 9.81
CA ILE A 86 1.83 -8.87 11.26
C ILE A 86 1.51 -10.28 11.77
N ALA A 87 0.70 -11.05 11.02
CA ALA A 87 0.32 -12.41 11.38
C ALA A 87 1.50 -13.39 11.33
N ASP A 88 2.35 -13.26 10.30
CA ASP A 88 3.54 -14.08 10.10
C ASP A 88 4.61 -13.79 11.17
N LYS A 89 4.51 -12.66 11.89
CA LYS A 89 5.44 -12.21 12.95
C LYS A 89 6.91 -12.27 12.51
N GLY A 90 7.15 -12.05 11.22
CA GLY A 90 8.49 -12.02 10.64
C GLY A 90 9.33 -10.90 11.22
N THR A 91 10.64 -10.98 11.02
CA THR A 91 11.59 -9.95 11.44
C THR A 91 11.66 -8.83 10.39
N ILE A 92 11.80 -7.60 10.85
CA ILE A 92 12.00 -6.44 9.97
C ILE A 92 13.42 -6.51 9.41
N PRO A 93 13.62 -6.39 8.08
CA PRO A 93 14.96 -6.36 7.50
C PRO A 93 15.83 -5.27 8.14
N GLY A 94 17.08 -5.60 8.50
CA GLY A 94 17.99 -4.66 9.16
C GLY A 94 17.71 -4.41 10.65
N SER A 95 16.77 -5.13 11.27
CA SER A 95 16.41 -4.97 12.68
C SER A 95 16.21 -6.32 13.36
N SER A 96 16.29 -6.36 14.70
CA SER A 96 15.94 -7.54 15.51
C SER A 96 14.46 -7.58 15.89
N LYS A 97 13.69 -6.55 15.53
CA LYS A 97 12.28 -6.40 15.89
C LYS A 97 11.37 -7.19 14.94
N LYS A 98 10.28 -7.73 15.49
CA LYS A 98 9.23 -8.40 14.72
C LYS A 98 8.21 -7.40 14.17
N TRP A 99 7.55 -7.77 13.09
CA TRP A 99 6.39 -7.07 12.58
C TRP A 99 5.25 -7.12 13.59
N ASN A 100 4.82 -5.93 14.02
CA ASN A 100 3.60 -5.69 14.75
C ASN A 100 3.06 -4.31 14.33
N GLN A 101 1.85 -3.96 14.76
CA GLN A 101 1.23 -2.70 14.35
C GLN A 101 2.03 -1.46 14.76
N SER A 102 2.69 -1.49 15.92
CA SER A 102 3.49 -0.35 16.40
C SER A 102 4.81 -0.23 15.65
N THR A 103 5.52 -1.34 15.42
CA THR A 103 6.78 -1.33 14.66
C THR A 103 6.52 -0.96 13.21
N MET A 104 5.48 -1.50 12.60
CA MET A 104 5.08 -1.17 11.23
C MET A 104 4.71 0.31 11.07
N ALA A 105 3.97 0.89 12.01
CA ALA A 105 3.71 2.32 12.00
C ALA A 105 4.99 3.14 12.15
N ALA A 106 5.92 2.72 13.02
CA ALA A 106 7.21 3.39 13.16
C ALA A 106 8.02 3.31 11.85
N GLU A 107 8.04 2.17 11.16
CA GLU A 107 8.68 2.06 9.83
C GLU A 107 8.06 3.03 8.82
N MET A 108 6.72 3.12 8.76
CA MET A 108 6.03 4.07 7.88
C MET A 108 6.34 5.54 8.23
N GLN A 109 6.50 5.86 9.52
CA GLN A 109 6.90 7.20 9.97
C GLN A 109 8.34 7.54 9.60
N GLU A 110 9.26 6.57 9.63
CA GLU A 110 10.65 6.80 9.20
C GLU A 110 10.71 7.07 7.69
N LEU A 111 9.89 6.38 6.90
CA LEU A 111 9.76 6.68 5.47
C LEU A 111 9.17 8.09 5.25
N GLU A 112 8.24 8.51 6.10
CA GLU A 112 7.65 9.86 6.04
C GLU A 112 8.64 10.99 6.30
N LYS A 113 9.65 10.78 7.13
CA LYS A 113 10.71 11.77 7.35
C LYS A 113 11.52 12.07 6.09
N GLY A 114 11.54 11.15 5.13
CA GLY A 114 12.12 11.37 3.80
C GLY A 114 11.36 12.41 2.96
N GLY A 115 10.19 12.85 3.41
CA GLY A 115 9.31 13.77 2.71
C GLY A 115 8.16 13.02 2.04
N HIS A 116 6.94 13.55 2.18
CA HIS A 116 5.80 13.10 1.39
C HIS A 116 5.63 14.04 0.20
N PRO A 117 5.64 13.55 -1.04
CA PRO A 117 5.53 14.44 -2.19
C PRO A 117 4.09 14.91 -2.43
N VAL A 118 3.07 14.21 -1.92
CA VAL A 118 1.65 14.58 -2.08
C VAL A 118 1.08 15.29 -0.84
N GLU A 119 0.38 16.39 -0.99
CA GLU A 119 -0.31 17.01 0.14
C GLU A 119 -1.52 16.15 0.57
N TYR A 120 -1.37 15.29 1.59
CA TYR A 120 -2.53 14.78 2.31
C TYR A 120 -3.05 15.89 3.22
N ASN A 121 -4.35 15.85 3.56
CA ASN A 121 -5.02 16.87 4.37
C ASN A 121 -4.13 17.24 5.58
N ARG A 122 -3.72 18.52 5.72
CA ARG A 122 -2.79 19.00 6.77
C ARG A 122 -3.17 18.59 8.20
N ASN A 123 -4.44 18.21 8.41
CA ASN A 123 -4.97 17.75 9.69
C ASN A 123 -4.91 16.22 9.89
N ALA A 124 -4.54 15.44 8.87
CA ALA A 124 -4.29 14.02 9.03
C ALA A 124 -2.92 13.88 9.68
N SER A 125 -2.88 13.47 10.95
CA SER A 125 -1.64 12.97 11.53
C SER A 125 -1.12 11.83 10.65
N GLY A 126 0.18 11.81 10.37
CA GLY A 126 0.87 10.78 9.59
C GLY A 126 0.61 9.35 10.11
N PRO A 127 1.30 8.32 9.55
CA PRO A 127 1.02 6.92 9.82
C PRO A 127 1.39 6.53 11.27
N THR A 128 0.52 6.86 12.23
CA THR A 128 0.61 6.44 13.63
C THR A 128 0.05 5.04 13.81
N ALA A 129 0.47 4.35 14.88
CA ALA A 129 -0.08 3.03 15.23
C ALA A 129 -1.62 3.04 15.32
N ARG A 130 -2.21 4.14 15.82
CA ARG A 130 -3.68 4.29 15.90
C ARG A 130 -4.31 4.41 14.52
N SER A 131 -3.75 5.24 13.63
CA SER A 131 -4.25 5.40 12.27
C SER A 131 -4.12 4.11 11.46
N LEU A 132 -3.01 3.39 11.62
CA LEU A 132 -2.80 2.08 11.00
C LEU A 132 -3.82 1.06 11.51
N GLY A 133 -4.08 1.02 12.82
CA GLY A 133 -5.12 0.16 13.38
C GLY A 133 -6.51 0.48 12.87
N GLY A 134 -6.81 1.76 12.64
CA GLY A 134 -8.03 2.19 11.98
C GLY A 134 -8.09 1.70 10.53
N PHE A 135 -7.02 1.92 9.77
CA PHE A 135 -6.90 1.51 8.37
C PHE A 135 -7.05 -0.01 8.20
N LEU A 136 -6.34 -0.82 8.98
CA LEU A 136 -6.39 -2.29 8.91
C LEU A 136 -7.78 -2.86 9.23
N LYS A 137 -8.60 -2.14 10.02
CA LYS A 137 -9.98 -2.53 10.35
C LYS A 137 -11.01 -2.06 9.33
N LYS A 138 -10.66 -1.16 8.41
CA LYS A 138 -11.58 -0.71 7.35
C LYS A 138 -11.88 -1.85 6.39
N SER A 139 -13.05 -1.79 5.76
CA SER A 139 -13.53 -2.74 4.75
C SER A 139 -13.83 -2.02 3.43
N GLY A 140 -14.10 -2.80 2.38
CA GLY A 140 -14.43 -2.29 1.03
C GLY A 140 -13.20 -1.90 0.22
N GLN A 141 -13.30 -1.99 -1.11
CA GLN A 141 -12.17 -1.86 -2.04
C GLN A 141 -11.33 -0.58 -1.86
N MET A 142 -11.97 0.54 -1.53
CA MET A 142 -11.35 1.85 -1.36
C MET A 142 -11.36 2.35 0.10
N GLY A 143 -11.82 1.55 1.06
CA GLY A 143 -11.91 2.01 2.45
C GLY A 143 -10.54 2.43 2.97
N GLY A 144 -10.38 3.69 3.40
CA GLY A 144 -9.10 4.20 3.88
C GLY A 144 -8.03 4.41 2.81
N GLY A 145 -8.40 4.46 1.53
CA GLY A 145 -7.46 4.83 0.44
C GLY A 145 -6.99 6.29 0.51
N ASP A 146 -7.69 7.11 1.29
CA ASP A 146 -7.33 8.49 1.66
C ASP A 146 -6.41 8.57 2.89
N SER A 147 -6.09 7.43 3.51
CA SER A 147 -5.25 7.39 4.71
C SER A 147 -3.76 7.49 4.34
N PRO A 148 -2.94 8.23 5.12
CA PRO A 148 -1.48 8.19 4.95
C PRO A 148 -0.92 6.77 5.13
N CYS A 149 -1.59 5.90 5.88
CA CYS A 149 -1.21 4.48 6.02
C CYS A 149 -1.32 3.69 4.72
N TYR A 150 -2.19 4.10 3.79
CA TYR A 150 -2.30 3.45 2.49
C TYR A 150 -1.09 3.77 1.62
N TYR A 151 -0.75 5.06 1.49
CA TYR A 151 0.39 5.51 0.71
C TYR A 151 1.71 4.95 1.26
N TRP A 152 2.00 5.22 2.54
CA TRP A 152 3.24 4.75 3.17
C TRP A 152 3.30 3.23 3.31
N GLY A 153 2.15 2.58 3.49
CA GLY A 153 2.07 1.12 3.46
C GLY A 153 2.43 0.55 2.10
N ASN A 154 1.98 1.17 1.01
CA ASN A 154 2.38 0.78 -0.34
C ASN A 154 3.88 0.99 -0.58
N ALA A 155 4.40 2.18 -0.24
CA ALA A 155 5.83 2.48 -0.37
C ALA A 155 6.70 1.46 0.39
N MET A 156 6.37 1.17 1.65
CA MET A 156 7.07 0.18 2.46
C MET A 156 7.02 -1.23 1.83
N LEU A 157 5.86 -1.66 1.36
CA LEU A 157 5.71 -2.97 0.70
C LEU A 157 6.51 -3.06 -0.60
N GLU A 158 6.60 -1.97 -1.35
CA GLU A 158 7.39 -1.93 -2.60
C GLU A 158 8.89 -1.98 -2.32
N LYS A 159 9.37 -1.26 -1.29
CA LYS A 159 10.77 -1.38 -0.83
C LYS A 159 11.07 -2.80 -0.37
N LEU A 160 10.17 -3.42 0.39
CA LEU A 160 10.31 -4.82 0.80
C LEU A 160 10.34 -5.79 -0.39
N ARG A 161 9.53 -5.55 -1.43
CA ARG A 161 9.53 -6.34 -2.66
C ARG A 161 10.90 -6.30 -3.34
N ILE A 162 11.46 -5.09 -3.51
CA ILE A 162 12.79 -4.89 -4.11
C ILE A 162 13.87 -5.56 -3.26
N TYR A 163 13.82 -5.37 -1.94
CA TYR A 163 14.76 -5.97 -0.99
C TYR A 163 14.76 -7.52 -1.03
N ASN A 164 13.56 -8.10 -1.15
CA ASN A 164 13.38 -9.55 -1.25
C ASN A 164 13.71 -10.09 -2.65
N GLY A 165 13.87 -9.23 -3.66
CA GLY A 165 14.02 -9.65 -5.06
C GLY A 165 12.74 -10.24 -5.66
N GLU A 166 11.58 -9.90 -5.11
CA GLU A 166 10.28 -10.38 -5.61
C GLU A 166 9.92 -9.70 -6.95
N LYS A 167 9.30 -10.46 -7.87
CA LYS A 167 8.88 -9.94 -9.18
C LYS A 167 7.81 -8.85 -9.04
N LYS A 168 7.77 -7.90 -9.99
CA LYS A 168 6.70 -6.90 -10.09
C LYS A 168 5.33 -7.59 -10.13
N SER A 169 4.32 -6.99 -9.50
CA SER A 169 2.97 -7.53 -9.50
C SER A 169 2.38 -7.50 -10.91
N LYS A 170 1.48 -8.45 -11.23
CA LYS A 170 0.72 -8.46 -12.49
C LYS A 170 0.05 -7.10 -12.80
N PRO A 171 -0.68 -6.45 -11.88
CA PRO A 171 -1.29 -5.15 -12.16
C PRO A 171 -0.27 -4.05 -12.51
N ARG A 172 0.95 -4.09 -11.95
CA ARG A 172 2.02 -3.17 -12.35
C ARG A 172 2.51 -3.45 -13.76
N LEU A 173 2.69 -4.72 -14.12
CA LEU A 173 3.10 -5.13 -15.47
C LEU A 173 2.04 -4.80 -16.53
N GLU A 174 0.75 -4.82 -16.17
CA GLU A 174 -0.34 -4.43 -17.07
C GLU A 174 -0.43 -2.90 -17.21
N ALA A 175 -0.22 -2.15 -16.13
CA ALA A 175 -0.23 -0.69 -16.15
C ALA A 175 0.97 -0.08 -16.89
N GLU A 176 2.18 -0.67 -16.77
CA GLU A 176 3.38 -0.23 -17.50
C GLU A 176 3.35 -0.60 -19.01
N LYS A 177 2.39 -1.43 -19.45
CA LYS A 177 2.23 -1.81 -20.87
C LYS A 177 1.29 -0.90 -21.67
N GLN A 178 0.55 -0.02 -21.00
CA GLN A 178 -0.34 0.97 -21.63
C GLN A 178 0.40 2.28 -21.86
#